data_AF-A0A1H1HZP3-F1
#
_entry.id   AF-A0A1H1HZP3-F1
#
_cell.length_a   1.000
_cell.length_b   1.000
_cell.length_c   1.000
_cell.angle_alpha   90.00
_cell.angle_beta   90.00
_cell.angle_gamma   90.00
#
_symmetry.space_group_name_H-M   'P 1'
#
loop_
_entity.id
_entity.type
_entity.pdbx_description
1 polymer ?
#
loop_
_entity_poly.entity_id
_entity_poly.type
_entity_poly.pdbx_seq_one_letter_code
_entity_poly.pdbx_strand_id
1 'polypeptide(L)'
;MSGSRQENTEQNPFTRPGFITSAALILAIVAAGIVIFFVPRGSTEAQPQGNPAAPDATGSSAPASGLEESICGLPESDSTALGVAPKTTWVLQHGMAVPSDPSTVGPGTTDSNGLKSCFAHSPAGALYSAANIWATSFYGDATLVYQDLTADSPARDAALQAIKAGNEIGGGSAPKMQIQGFIIRSYSPRTAVVDLAVKTETGALGSLSASLVWEKGDWKLEPPAAGGNPFRQIPDMGSYIPWAGV
;
A
#
# COMPACT_ATOMS: atom_id res chain seq x y z
N MET A 1 2.64 -61.28 -37.09
CA MET A 1 2.35 -60.40 -35.94
C MET A 1 3.15 -59.13 -36.13
N SER A 2 2.53 -58.08 -36.66
CA SER A 2 3.19 -56.81 -36.95
C SER A 2 2.39 -55.71 -36.24
N GLY A 3 2.97 -55.11 -35.22
CA GLY A 3 2.39 -53.97 -34.50
C GLY A 3 2.70 -52.68 -35.25
N SER A 4 1.66 -51.96 -35.66
CA SER A 4 1.75 -50.60 -36.18
C SER A 4 1.68 -49.59 -35.03
N ARG A 5 2.74 -48.79 -34.94
CA ARG A 5 2.97 -47.68 -34.02
C ARG A 5 2.00 -46.53 -34.33
N GLN A 6 1.24 -46.05 -33.35
CA GLN A 6 0.49 -44.79 -33.45
C GLN A 6 1.48 -43.61 -33.42
N GLU A 7 1.48 -42.79 -34.47
CA GLU A 7 2.12 -41.46 -34.46
C GLU A 7 1.13 -40.45 -33.88
N ASN A 8 1.52 -39.78 -32.80
CA ASN A 8 0.78 -38.69 -32.18
C ASN A 8 1.42 -37.38 -32.66
N THR A 9 0.79 -36.71 -33.62
CA THR A 9 1.26 -35.42 -34.15
C THR A 9 0.89 -34.32 -33.16
N GLU A 10 1.83 -33.96 -32.30
CA GLU A 10 1.76 -32.85 -31.36
C GLU A 10 1.66 -31.52 -32.13
N GLN A 11 0.49 -30.88 -32.11
CA GLN A 11 0.27 -29.58 -32.75
C GLN A 11 0.83 -28.46 -31.88
N ASN A 12 1.95 -27.89 -32.32
CA ASN A 12 2.65 -26.77 -31.69
C ASN A 12 1.75 -25.50 -31.60
N PRO A 13 1.47 -24.95 -30.41
CA PRO A 13 0.55 -23.81 -30.21
C PRO A 13 1.09 -22.45 -30.73
N PHE A 14 2.37 -22.38 -31.10
CA PHE A 14 3.03 -21.13 -31.51
C PHE A 14 2.77 -20.67 -32.96
N THR A 15 1.99 -21.43 -33.75
CA THR A 15 1.70 -21.10 -35.16
C THR A 15 0.30 -20.54 -35.41
N ARG A 16 -0.47 -20.23 -34.35
CA ARG A 16 -1.79 -19.58 -34.52
C ARG A 16 -1.63 -18.10 -34.92
N PRO A 17 -2.35 -17.62 -35.94
CA PRO A 17 -2.20 -16.26 -36.50
C PRO A 17 -2.50 -15.12 -35.50
N GLY A 18 -3.14 -15.40 -34.36
CA GLY A 18 -3.36 -14.41 -33.28
C GLY A 18 -2.19 -14.20 -32.31
N PHE A 19 -1.17 -15.06 -32.31
CA PHE A 19 0.03 -14.90 -31.47
C PHE A 19 1.06 -13.96 -32.13
N ILE A 20 1.09 -13.92 -33.46
CA ILE A 20 2.03 -13.11 -34.24
C ILE A 20 1.73 -11.60 -34.10
N THR A 21 0.47 -11.22 -33.92
CA THR A 21 0.06 -9.82 -33.71
C THR A 21 0.48 -9.28 -32.33
N SER A 22 0.55 -10.15 -31.31
CA SER A 22 0.95 -9.76 -29.95
C SER A 22 2.46 -9.64 -29.79
N ALA A 23 3.23 -10.49 -30.47
CA ALA A 23 4.70 -10.44 -30.44
C ALA A 23 5.26 -9.19 -31.15
N ALA A 24 4.65 -8.77 -32.26
CA ALA A 24 5.08 -7.58 -33.01
C ALA A 24 4.84 -6.27 -32.23
N LEU A 25 3.76 -6.18 -31.45
CA LEU A 25 3.43 -5.00 -30.65
C LEU A 25 4.40 -4.81 -29.47
N ILE A 26 4.76 -5.90 -28.78
CA ILE A 26 5.71 -5.86 -27.67
C ILE A 26 7.12 -5.49 -28.16
N LEU A 27 7.54 -6.02 -29.31
CA LEU A 27 8.84 -5.67 -29.91
C LEU A 27 8.93 -4.19 -30.33
N ALA A 28 7.83 -3.61 -30.83
CA ALA A 28 7.76 -2.19 -31.18
C ALA A 28 7.86 -1.27 -29.95
N ILE A 29 7.22 -1.65 -28.82
CA ILE A 29 7.26 -0.89 -27.57
C ILE A 29 8.66 -0.94 -26.93
N VAL A 30 9.31 -2.11 -26.95
CA VAL A 30 10.69 -2.26 -26.45
C VAL A 30 11.69 -1.48 -27.32
N ALA A 31 11.54 -1.49 -28.63
CA ALA A 31 12.39 -0.71 -29.53
C ALA A 31 12.23 0.81 -29.31
N ALA A 32 11.00 1.30 -29.10
CA ALA A 32 10.74 2.71 -28.80
C ALA A 32 11.34 3.16 -27.45
N GLY A 33 11.32 2.28 -26.44
CA GLY A 33 11.93 2.54 -25.13
C GLY A 33 13.46 2.66 -25.19
N ILE A 34 14.12 1.83 -26.02
CA ILE A 34 15.58 1.84 -26.17
C ILE A 34 16.06 3.11 -26.89
N VAL A 35 15.33 3.61 -27.89
CA VAL A 35 15.72 4.85 -28.61
C VAL A 35 15.66 6.08 -27.72
N ILE A 36 14.72 6.16 -26.77
CA ILE A 36 14.62 7.29 -25.82
C ILE A 36 15.75 7.26 -24.78
N PHE A 37 16.27 6.07 -24.44
CA PHE A 37 17.31 5.90 -23.43
C PHE A 37 18.73 6.21 -23.96
N PHE A 38 18.96 6.08 -25.27
CA PHE A 38 20.28 6.25 -25.88
C PHE A 38 20.49 7.60 -26.61
N VAL A 39 19.57 8.58 -26.50
CA VAL A 39 19.84 9.95 -26.98
C VAL A 39 20.81 10.63 -26.02
N PRO A 40 22.04 10.96 -26.44
CA PRO A 40 22.96 11.73 -25.61
C PRO A 40 22.44 13.16 -25.54
N ARG A 41 21.99 13.60 -24.36
CA ARG A 41 21.71 15.02 -24.14
C ARG A 41 23.04 15.75 -24.05
N GLY A 42 23.38 16.41 -25.15
CA GLY A 42 24.56 17.26 -25.26
C GLY A 42 24.55 18.37 -24.22
N SER A 43 25.70 18.56 -23.60
CA SER A 43 26.05 19.66 -22.71
C SER A 43 25.95 20.99 -23.47
N THR A 44 25.25 21.97 -22.91
CA THR A 44 25.40 23.37 -23.33
C THR A 44 25.52 24.25 -22.10
N GLU A 45 26.76 24.72 -21.94
CA GLU A 45 27.29 25.91 -21.27
C GLU A 45 26.37 26.74 -20.37
N ALA A 46 26.88 26.98 -19.16
CA ALA A 46 26.38 27.96 -18.21
C ALA A 46 26.72 29.40 -18.65
N GLN A 47 25.77 30.32 -18.50
CA GLN A 47 26.05 31.75 -18.40
C GLN A 47 25.23 32.35 -17.24
N PRO A 48 25.81 33.21 -16.38
CA PRO A 48 25.18 33.65 -15.14
C PRO A 48 24.28 34.87 -15.37
N GLN A 49 23.02 34.79 -14.94
CA GLN A 49 22.14 35.97 -14.94
C GLN A 49 21.10 35.91 -13.82
N GLY A 50 21.22 36.87 -12.90
CA GLY A 50 20.11 37.52 -12.20
C GLY A 50 19.39 36.71 -11.12
N ASN A 51 19.78 36.93 -9.86
CA ASN A 51 19.06 36.52 -8.66
C ASN A 51 17.64 37.12 -8.58
N PRO A 52 16.57 36.31 -8.50
CA PRO A 52 15.28 36.74 -7.96
C PRO A 52 15.17 36.33 -6.49
N ALA A 53 14.67 37.25 -5.67
CA ALA A 53 14.50 37.13 -4.23
C ALA A 53 13.78 35.83 -3.80
N ALA A 54 14.21 35.31 -2.64
CA ALA A 54 13.59 34.20 -1.95
C ALA A 54 12.09 34.48 -1.70
N PRO A 55 11.18 33.52 -1.91
CA PRO A 55 9.87 33.60 -1.28
C PRO A 55 10.03 33.25 0.19
N ASP A 56 9.66 34.19 1.06
CA ASP A 56 9.41 33.95 2.47
C ASP A 56 8.47 32.75 2.63
N ALA A 57 8.96 31.72 3.34
CA ALA A 57 8.15 30.60 3.78
C ALA A 57 7.26 31.04 4.96
N THR A 58 6.21 31.82 4.68
CA THR A 58 5.04 31.86 5.56
C THR A 58 4.18 30.65 5.25
N GLY A 59 4.44 29.54 5.94
CA GLY A 59 3.55 28.41 6.03
C GLY A 59 2.25 28.83 6.71
N SER A 60 1.27 29.23 5.90
CA SER A 60 -0.11 29.38 6.34
C SER A 60 -0.74 28.00 6.36
N SER A 61 -0.70 27.31 7.50
CA SER A 61 -1.59 26.18 7.77
C SER A 61 -3.01 26.71 7.87
N ALA A 62 -3.70 26.80 6.72
CA ALA A 62 -5.14 27.01 6.71
C ALA A 62 -5.80 25.88 7.50
N PRO A 63 -6.75 26.17 8.42
CA PRO A 63 -7.46 25.12 9.13
C PRO A 63 -8.18 24.24 8.11
N ALA A 64 -8.12 22.92 8.30
CA ALA A 64 -8.78 21.92 7.45
C ALA A 64 -10.31 21.90 7.62
N SER A 65 -10.90 23.09 7.77
CA SER A 65 -12.33 23.34 7.88
C SER A 65 -13.06 22.70 6.71
N GLY A 66 -13.87 21.68 6.98
CA GLY A 66 -14.67 20.96 5.97
C GLY A 66 -14.19 19.55 5.63
N LEU A 67 -13.26 18.97 6.40
CA LEU A 67 -13.07 17.52 6.40
C LEU A 67 -14.09 16.84 7.33
N GLU A 68 -14.55 15.66 6.93
CA GLU A 68 -15.46 14.85 7.74
C GLU A 68 -14.73 14.37 8.99
N GLU A 69 -15.34 14.48 10.16
CA GLU A 69 -14.83 13.89 11.40
C GLU A 69 -14.79 12.35 11.29
N SER A 70 -14.08 11.70 12.23
CA SER A 70 -14.10 10.25 12.31
C SER A 70 -15.53 9.72 12.40
N ILE A 71 -15.86 8.65 11.66
CA ILE A 71 -17.23 8.18 11.48
C ILE A 71 -17.93 7.76 12.79
N CYS A 72 -17.17 7.48 13.85
CA CYS A 72 -17.68 7.18 15.18
C CYS A 72 -17.26 8.23 16.24
N GLY A 73 -16.80 9.41 15.82
CA GLY A 73 -16.52 10.55 16.70
C GLY A 73 -15.23 10.44 17.51
N LEU A 74 -14.24 9.66 17.06
CA LEU A 74 -12.92 9.64 17.68
C LEU A 74 -12.23 11.02 17.56
N PRO A 75 -11.45 11.42 18.59
CA PRO A 75 -10.86 12.75 18.63
C PRO A 75 -9.86 12.97 17.50
N GLU A 76 -9.89 14.18 16.93
CA GLU A 76 -8.92 14.62 15.93
C GLU A 76 -7.61 15.08 16.60
N SER A 77 -6.57 15.27 15.78
CA SER A 77 -5.31 15.85 16.25
C SER A 77 -4.76 16.86 15.26
N ASP A 78 -4.31 17.99 15.77
CA ASP A 78 -3.55 18.98 14.99
C ASP A 78 -2.09 18.56 14.73
N SER A 79 -1.64 17.43 15.31
CA SER A 79 -0.28 16.94 15.09
C SER A 79 -0.10 16.45 13.66
N THR A 80 1.05 16.76 13.08
CA THR A 80 1.42 16.30 11.73
C THR A 80 2.42 15.15 11.73
N ALA A 81 2.87 14.69 12.91
CA ALA A 81 3.85 13.62 13.03
C ALA A 81 3.69 12.85 14.35
N LEU A 82 4.29 11.66 14.40
CA LEU A 82 4.55 10.92 15.64
C LEU A 82 6.05 10.94 15.90
N GLY A 83 6.49 11.76 16.85
CA GLY A 83 7.89 11.78 17.29
C GLY A 83 8.24 10.64 18.24
N VAL A 84 7.24 9.98 18.82
CA VAL A 84 7.37 8.84 19.73
C VAL A 84 6.27 7.81 19.43
N ALA A 85 6.51 6.56 19.81
CA ALA A 85 5.50 5.53 19.69
C ALA A 85 4.27 5.85 20.57
N PRO A 86 3.04 5.69 20.03
CA PRO A 86 1.84 5.83 20.83
C PRO A 86 1.78 4.73 21.91
N LYS A 87 1.10 5.02 23.02
CA LYS A 87 0.76 3.98 24.00
C LYS A 87 -0.33 3.10 23.38
N THR A 88 -0.04 1.83 23.20
CA THR A 88 -0.86 0.91 22.40
C THR A 88 -1.23 -0.32 23.20
N THR A 89 -2.52 -0.68 23.19
CA THR A 89 -2.95 -2.03 23.56
C THR A 89 -2.92 -2.91 22.32
N TRP A 90 -2.46 -4.15 22.47
CA TRP A 90 -2.30 -5.07 21.36
C TRP A 90 -3.33 -6.19 21.43
N VAL A 91 -3.92 -6.52 20.29
CA VAL A 91 -4.87 -7.62 20.11
C VAL A 91 -4.33 -8.58 19.07
N LEU A 92 -4.48 -9.89 19.26
CA LEU A 92 -4.07 -10.87 18.26
C LEU A 92 -5.17 -11.05 17.20
N GLN A 93 -4.82 -10.81 15.94
CA GLN A 93 -5.65 -11.10 14.77
C GLN A 93 -4.96 -12.15 13.93
N HIS A 94 -5.50 -13.39 13.95
CA HIS A 94 -4.97 -14.53 13.18
C HIS A 94 -3.45 -14.76 13.34
N GLY A 95 -2.92 -14.44 14.53
CA GLY A 95 -1.52 -14.62 14.88
C GLY A 95 -0.64 -13.37 14.76
N MET A 96 -1.12 -12.27 14.16
CA MET A 96 -0.42 -10.97 14.17
C MET A 96 -0.93 -10.10 15.31
N ALA A 97 -0.03 -9.49 16.09
CA ALA A 97 -0.41 -8.47 17.07
C ALA A 97 -0.71 -7.16 16.34
N VAL A 98 -1.94 -6.66 16.49
CA VAL A 98 -2.41 -5.40 15.90
C VAL A 98 -2.78 -4.39 16.98
N PRO A 99 -2.59 -3.09 16.72
CA PRO A 99 -2.85 -2.04 17.69
C PRO A 99 -4.36 -1.82 17.88
N SER A 100 -4.74 -1.47 19.11
CA SER A 100 -6.10 -1.17 19.50
C SER A 100 -6.12 -0.12 20.62
N ASP A 101 -6.97 0.88 20.46
CA ASP A 101 -7.33 1.88 21.45
C ASP A 101 -8.71 2.48 21.08
N PRO A 102 -9.80 1.76 21.39
CA PRO A 102 -11.14 2.09 20.88
C PRO A 102 -11.69 3.45 21.33
N SER A 103 -11.12 4.05 22.38
CA SER A 103 -11.58 5.32 22.93
C SER A 103 -10.92 6.54 22.31
N THR A 104 -9.68 6.41 21.80
CA THR A 104 -8.89 7.58 21.39
C THR A 104 -8.23 7.49 20.02
N VAL A 105 -7.80 6.31 19.56
CA VAL A 105 -7.09 6.19 18.27
C VAL A 105 -7.81 5.28 17.28
N GLY A 106 -8.50 4.27 17.79
CA GLY A 106 -9.21 3.26 17.03
C GLY A 106 -8.57 1.87 17.16
N PRO A 107 -9.13 0.85 16.50
CA PRO A 107 -10.41 0.92 15.80
C PRO A 107 -11.56 1.13 16.80
N GLY A 108 -12.44 2.09 16.51
CA GLY A 108 -13.65 2.33 17.30
C GLY A 108 -14.75 1.32 17.00
N THR A 109 -14.68 0.65 15.85
CA THR A 109 -15.64 -0.37 15.42
C THR A 109 -14.93 -1.64 14.95
N THR A 110 -15.53 -2.80 15.23
CA THR A 110 -15.18 -4.08 14.61
C THR A 110 -16.49 -4.74 14.17
N ASP A 111 -16.59 -5.09 12.89
CA ASP A 111 -17.80 -5.71 12.34
C ASP A 111 -17.85 -7.23 12.60
N SER A 112 -18.92 -7.89 12.11
CA SER A 112 -19.09 -9.34 12.27
C SER A 112 -18.04 -10.19 11.55
N ASN A 113 -17.37 -9.62 10.53
CA ASN A 113 -16.30 -10.27 9.79
C ASN A 113 -14.92 -10.00 10.41
N GLY A 114 -14.86 -9.26 11.52
CA GLY A 114 -13.63 -8.85 12.19
C GLY A 114 -12.94 -7.67 11.51
N LEU A 115 -13.60 -7.00 10.56
CA LEU A 115 -13.09 -5.81 9.90
C LEU A 115 -13.07 -4.64 10.87
N LYS A 116 -11.91 -3.97 10.96
CA LYS A 116 -11.65 -2.90 11.91
C LYS A 116 -11.69 -1.56 11.20
N SER A 117 -12.48 -0.63 11.73
CA SER A 117 -12.73 0.69 11.14
C SER A 117 -12.97 1.72 12.23
N CYS A 118 -13.23 2.96 11.80
CA CYS A 118 -13.31 4.14 12.63
C CYS A 118 -12.00 4.38 13.36
N PHE A 119 -11.03 4.92 12.63
CA PHE A 119 -9.79 5.42 13.20
C PHE A 119 -9.88 6.94 13.40
N ALA A 120 -9.13 7.43 14.38
CA ALA A 120 -9.03 8.86 14.65
C ALA A 120 -8.47 9.61 13.44
N HIS A 121 -8.95 10.83 13.21
CA HIS A 121 -8.39 11.71 12.18
C HIS A 121 -7.07 12.32 12.66
N SER A 122 -6.02 11.51 12.68
CA SER A 122 -4.72 11.85 13.28
C SER A 122 -3.59 10.98 12.71
N PRO A 123 -2.31 11.35 12.92
CA PRO A 123 -1.18 10.49 12.57
C PRO A 123 -1.21 9.12 13.27
N ALA A 124 -1.69 9.08 14.52
CA ALA A 124 -1.85 7.83 15.27
C ALA A 124 -2.96 6.94 14.68
N GLY A 125 -4.08 7.55 14.27
CA GLY A 125 -5.16 6.82 13.62
C GLY A 125 -4.74 6.27 12.26
N ALA A 126 -3.96 7.03 11.48
CA ALA A 126 -3.38 6.55 10.22
C ALA A 126 -2.43 5.35 10.45
N LEU A 127 -1.58 5.41 11.47
CA LEU A 127 -0.69 4.30 11.85
C LEU A 127 -1.49 3.04 12.24
N TYR A 128 -2.52 3.20 13.07
CA TYR A 128 -3.36 2.08 13.51
C TYR A 128 -4.16 1.48 12.37
N SER A 129 -4.70 2.32 11.48
CA SER A 129 -5.40 1.90 10.27
C SER A 129 -4.48 1.06 9.38
N ALA A 130 -3.27 1.55 9.06
CA ALA A 130 -2.30 0.82 8.24
C ALA A 130 -2.00 -0.58 8.80
N ALA A 131 -1.78 -0.70 10.11
CA ALA A 131 -1.50 -1.98 10.76
C ALA A 131 -2.67 -2.97 10.66
N ASN A 132 -3.90 -2.50 10.90
CA ASN A 132 -5.09 -3.33 10.83
C ASN A 132 -5.48 -3.70 9.38
N ILE A 133 -5.26 -2.81 8.42
CA ILE A 133 -5.44 -3.07 6.98
C ILE A 133 -4.50 -4.20 6.56
N TRP A 134 -3.19 -4.11 6.85
CA TRP A 134 -2.25 -5.17 6.46
C TRP A 134 -2.54 -6.50 7.13
N ALA A 135 -2.93 -6.50 8.41
CA ALA A 135 -3.33 -7.73 9.10
C ALA A 135 -4.55 -8.39 8.43
N THR A 136 -5.54 -7.60 8.03
CA THR A 136 -6.71 -8.10 7.29
C THR A 136 -6.32 -8.60 5.90
N SER A 137 -5.46 -7.85 5.17
CA SER A 137 -4.98 -8.24 3.84
C SER A 137 -4.21 -9.56 3.82
N PHE A 138 -3.38 -9.83 4.84
CA PHE A 138 -2.52 -11.01 4.87
C PHE A 138 -3.14 -12.22 5.57
N TYR A 139 -3.94 -11.98 6.61
CA TYR A 139 -4.42 -13.03 7.51
C TYR A 139 -5.94 -13.04 7.69
N GLY A 140 -6.65 -12.09 7.09
CA GLY A 140 -8.12 -12.06 7.02
C GLY A 140 -8.61 -12.25 5.59
N ASP A 141 -9.78 -11.69 5.30
CA ASP A 141 -10.32 -11.66 3.95
C ASP A 141 -9.85 -10.39 3.21
N ALA A 142 -8.90 -10.56 2.28
CA ALA A 142 -8.40 -9.48 1.45
C ALA A 142 -9.48 -8.85 0.57
N THR A 143 -10.56 -9.59 0.26
CA THR A 143 -11.71 -9.07 -0.49
C THR A 143 -12.39 -7.92 0.26
N LEU A 144 -12.53 -8.04 1.58
CA LEU A 144 -13.13 -7.01 2.43
C LEU A 144 -12.28 -5.74 2.46
N VAL A 145 -10.96 -5.86 2.33
CA VAL A 145 -10.08 -4.68 2.25
C VAL A 145 -10.42 -3.84 1.02
N TYR A 146 -10.63 -4.45 -0.14
CA TYR A 146 -11.03 -3.74 -1.36
C TYR A 146 -12.46 -3.21 -1.29
N GLN A 147 -13.37 -3.93 -0.64
CA GLN A 147 -14.76 -3.49 -0.52
C GLN A 147 -14.91 -2.28 0.40
N ASP A 148 -14.26 -2.30 1.57
CA ASP A 148 -14.60 -1.41 2.67
C ASP A 148 -13.45 -0.54 3.17
N LEU A 149 -12.19 -0.97 3.00
CA LEU A 149 -11.01 -0.28 3.54
C LEU A 149 -10.13 0.38 2.48
N THR A 150 -10.53 0.35 1.22
CA THR A 150 -9.79 0.93 0.10
C THR A 150 -10.51 2.15 -0.43
N ALA A 151 -9.76 3.22 -0.72
CA ALA A 151 -10.29 4.47 -1.24
C ALA A 151 -10.93 4.26 -2.62
N ASP A 152 -11.95 5.07 -2.93
CA ASP A 152 -12.58 5.03 -4.24
C ASP A 152 -11.56 5.40 -5.33
N SER A 153 -11.25 4.45 -6.21
CA SER A 153 -10.23 4.61 -7.24
C SER A 153 -10.45 3.65 -8.40
N PRO A 154 -9.97 3.97 -9.61
CA PRO A 154 -10.01 3.03 -10.74
C PRO A 154 -9.31 1.70 -10.45
N ALA A 155 -8.26 1.72 -9.61
CA ALA A 155 -7.55 0.51 -9.18
C ALA A 155 -8.41 -0.36 -8.27
N ARG A 156 -9.15 0.23 -7.32
CA ARG A 156 -10.14 -0.47 -6.51
C ARG A 156 -11.24 -1.08 -7.39
N ASP A 157 -11.79 -0.30 -8.32
CA ASP A 157 -12.87 -0.77 -9.19
C ASP A 157 -12.43 -1.96 -10.05
N ALA A 158 -11.21 -1.91 -10.60
CA ALA A 158 -10.62 -3.02 -11.34
C ALA A 158 -10.42 -4.27 -10.46
N ALA A 159 -9.94 -4.10 -9.22
CA ALA A 159 -9.81 -5.21 -8.27
C ALA A 159 -11.17 -5.82 -7.93
N LEU A 160 -12.20 -5.01 -7.67
CA LEU A 160 -13.56 -5.48 -7.40
C LEU A 160 -14.18 -6.20 -8.60
N GLN A 161 -13.89 -5.77 -9.83
CA GLN A 161 -14.31 -6.49 -11.04
C GLN A 161 -13.63 -7.84 -11.17
N ALA A 162 -12.32 -7.92 -10.88
CA ALA A 162 -11.58 -9.17 -10.87
C ALA A 162 -12.11 -10.15 -9.80
N ILE A 163 -12.44 -9.67 -8.59
CA ILE A 163 -13.09 -10.47 -7.54
C ILE A 163 -14.42 -11.04 -8.06
N LYS A 164 -15.26 -10.20 -8.67
CA LYS A 164 -16.55 -10.64 -9.25
C LYS A 164 -16.39 -11.67 -10.36
N ALA A 165 -15.28 -11.63 -11.10
CA ALA A 165 -14.94 -12.60 -12.13
C ALA A 165 -14.39 -13.94 -11.56
N GLY A 166 -14.24 -14.05 -10.24
CA GLY A 166 -13.72 -15.25 -9.56
C GLY A 166 -12.19 -15.31 -9.48
N ASN A 167 -11.49 -14.20 -9.76
CA ASN A 167 -10.06 -14.14 -9.56
C ASN A 167 -9.77 -14.05 -8.06
N GLU A 168 -8.83 -14.86 -7.58
CA GLU A 168 -8.31 -14.73 -6.22
C GLU A 168 -7.51 -13.42 -6.11
N ILE A 169 -7.86 -12.59 -5.12
CA ILE A 169 -7.15 -11.34 -4.82
C ILE A 169 -6.63 -11.44 -3.40
N GLY A 170 -5.31 -11.47 -3.26
CA GLY A 170 -4.68 -11.99 -2.05
C GLY A 170 -4.79 -13.52 -2.04
N GLY A 171 -3.65 -14.21 -1.99
CA GLY A 171 -3.67 -15.65 -2.29
C GLY A 171 -2.31 -16.33 -2.24
N GLY A 172 -1.50 -15.98 -1.24
CA GLY A 172 -0.35 -16.78 -0.84
C GLY A 172 -0.43 -17.01 0.66
N SER A 173 0.15 -18.10 1.17
CA SER A 173 0.44 -18.19 2.61
C SER A 173 1.42 -17.06 2.94
N ALA A 174 0.90 -15.94 3.45
CA ALA A 174 1.73 -14.85 3.92
C ALA A 174 2.61 -15.40 5.05
N PRO A 175 3.94 -15.17 5.01
CA PRO A 175 4.78 -15.59 6.12
C PRO A 175 4.25 -14.94 7.39
N LYS A 176 4.24 -15.68 8.50
CA LYS A 176 3.90 -15.11 9.80
C LYS A 176 4.91 -14.01 10.14
N MET A 177 4.41 -12.81 10.41
CA MET A 177 5.22 -11.64 10.72
C MET A 177 4.60 -10.81 11.84
N GLN A 178 5.44 -10.10 12.57
CA GLN A 178 5.04 -9.20 13.65
C GLN A 178 5.56 -7.79 13.39
N ILE A 179 4.78 -6.79 13.77
CA ILE A 179 5.19 -5.39 13.73
C ILE A 179 6.31 -5.18 14.74
N GLN A 180 7.37 -4.48 14.32
CA GLN A 180 8.52 -4.15 15.17
C GLN A 180 8.76 -2.64 15.29
N GLY A 181 8.20 -1.87 14.38
CA GLY A 181 8.31 -0.42 14.39
C GLY A 181 7.57 0.23 13.24
N PHE A 182 7.62 1.55 13.19
CA PHE A 182 6.97 2.32 12.14
C PHE A 182 7.77 3.58 11.76
N ILE A 183 7.43 4.12 10.60
CA ILE A 183 7.77 5.47 10.16
C ILE A 183 6.52 6.08 9.52
N ILE A 184 6.18 7.31 9.92
CA ILE A 184 5.24 8.13 9.15
C ILE A 184 6.08 8.94 8.16
N ARG A 185 6.01 8.57 6.88
CA ARG A 185 6.79 9.20 5.80
C ARG A 185 6.25 10.58 5.44
N SER A 186 4.93 10.71 5.43
CA SER A 186 4.22 11.95 5.21
C SER A 186 2.87 11.87 5.90
N TYR A 187 2.37 13.02 6.32
CA TYR A 187 1.03 13.15 6.85
C TYR A 187 0.48 14.55 6.55
N SER A 188 -0.78 14.56 6.17
CA SER A 188 -1.66 15.72 6.16
C SER A 188 -3.04 15.27 6.67
N PRO A 189 -3.96 16.19 6.97
CA PRO A 189 -5.34 15.83 7.26
C PRO A 189 -6.03 15.06 6.11
N ARG A 190 -5.50 15.02 4.88
CA ARG A 190 -6.14 14.26 3.78
C ARG A 190 -5.44 12.98 3.42
N THR A 191 -4.16 12.87 3.72
CA THR A 191 -3.31 11.79 3.22
C THR A 191 -2.24 11.42 4.23
N ALA A 192 -1.86 10.14 4.27
CA ALA A 192 -0.74 9.66 5.07
C ALA A 192 0.02 8.58 4.31
N VAL A 193 1.33 8.50 4.52
CA VAL A 193 2.13 7.35 4.08
C VAL A 193 2.81 6.75 5.29
N VAL A 194 2.45 5.51 5.61
CA VAL A 194 2.93 4.79 6.79
C VAL A 194 3.74 3.58 6.35
N ASP A 195 4.98 3.50 6.80
CA ASP A 195 5.81 2.30 6.68
C ASP A 195 5.80 1.54 8.00
N LEU A 196 5.39 0.27 7.97
CA LEU A 196 5.50 -0.65 9.09
C LEU A 196 6.73 -1.53 8.89
N ALA A 197 7.65 -1.49 9.84
CA ALA A 197 8.69 -2.51 9.90
C ALA A 197 8.11 -3.79 10.51
N VAL A 198 8.35 -4.91 9.84
CA VAL A 198 7.89 -6.22 10.23
C VAL A 198 9.04 -7.21 10.30
N LYS A 199 8.92 -8.20 11.17
CA LYS A 199 9.86 -9.31 11.29
C LYS A 199 9.14 -10.63 11.09
N THR A 200 9.67 -11.48 10.20
CA THR A 200 9.16 -12.83 9.99
C THR A 200 9.60 -13.77 11.11
N GLU A 201 8.96 -14.94 11.21
CA GLU A 201 9.40 -16.00 12.14
C GLU A 201 10.86 -16.45 11.92
N THR A 202 11.36 -16.37 10.68
CA THR A 202 12.76 -16.67 10.34
C THR A 202 13.74 -15.57 10.71
N GLY A 203 13.24 -14.45 11.25
CA GLY A 203 14.04 -13.31 11.69
C GLY A 203 14.35 -12.28 10.61
N ALA A 204 13.87 -12.47 9.38
CA ALA A 204 14.05 -11.50 8.30
C ALA A 204 13.23 -10.23 8.57
N LEU A 205 13.82 -9.07 8.28
CA LEU A 205 13.17 -7.77 8.41
C LEU A 205 12.63 -7.29 7.07
N GLY A 206 11.43 -6.71 7.10
CA GLY A 206 10.80 -6.09 5.96
C GLY A 206 10.10 -4.79 6.34
N SER A 207 9.67 -4.06 5.33
CA SER A 207 8.84 -2.87 5.46
C SER A 207 7.63 -2.99 4.56
N LEU A 208 6.45 -2.79 5.14
CA LEU A 208 5.17 -2.70 4.45
C LEU A 208 4.75 -1.24 4.38
N SER A 209 4.55 -0.69 3.17
CA SER A 209 4.13 0.69 2.98
C SER A 209 2.64 0.78 2.68
N ALA A 210 1.92 1.62 3.42
CA ALA A 210 0.51 1.96 3.17
C ALA A 210 0.39 3.45 2.83
N SER A 211 -0.07 3.75 1.61
CA SER A 211 -0.62 5.07 1.28
C SER A 211 -2.07 5.11 1.71
N LEU A 212 -2.46 6.14 2.45
CA LEU A 212 -3.79 6.30 3.02
C LEU A 212 -4.39 7.64 2.60
N VAL A 213 -5.70 7.65 2.38
CA VAL A 213 -6.51 8.84 2.13
C VAL A 213 -7.63 8.90 3.17
N TRP A 214 -7.92 10.09 3.67
CA TRP A 214 -9.08 10.33 4.52
C TRP A 214 -10.34 10.46 3.66
N GLU A 215 -11.26 9.52 3.77
CA GLU A 215 -12.47 9.44 2.96
C GLU A 215 -13.62 8.82 3.77
N LYS A 216 -14.81 9.43 3.73
CA LYS A 216 -16.02 8.95 4.42
C LYS A 216 -15.80 8.75 5.93
N GLY A 217 -15.10 9.71 6.55
CA GLY A 217 -14.79 9.71 7.97
C GLY A 217 -13.85 8.60 8.45
N ASP A 218 -13.01 8.03 7.58
CA ASP A 218 -12.01 7.04 7.98
C ASP A 218 -10.75 7.06 7.09
N TRP A 219 -9.67 6.42 7.55
CA TRP A 219 -8.46 6.21 6.75
C TRP A 219 -8.65 5.01 5.82
N LYS A 220 -8.59 5.25 4.51
CA LYS A 220 -8.71 4.25 3.44
C LYS A 220 -7.37 4.03 2.74
N LEU A 221 -7.06 2.78 2.41
CA LEU A 221 -5.89 2.42 1.60
C LEU A 221 -6.03 2.97 0.19
N GLU A 222 -5.02 3.69 -0.28
CA GLU A 222 -4.83 4.02 -1.69
C GLU A 222 -3.99 2.92 -2.34
N PRO A 223 -4.55 2.13 -3.28
CA PRO A 223 -3.78 1.10 -3.95
C PRO A 223 -2.63 1.71 -4.76
N PRO A 224 -1.42 1.11 -4.75
CA PRO A 224 -0.32 1.58 -5.57
C PRO A 224 -0.69 1.52 -7.05
N ALA A 225 -0.30 2.54 -7.81
CA ALA A 225 -0.49 2.56 -9.26
C ALA A 225 0.18 1.33 -9.91
N ALA A 226 -0.56 0.60 -10.75
CA ALA A 226 -0.05 -0.47 -11.62
C ALA A 226 0.85 -1.54 -10.96
N GLY A 227 0.41 -2.15 -9.85
CA GLY A 227 1.04 -3.37 -9.33
C GLY A 227 2.36 -3.16 -8.58
N GLY A 228 2.59 -1.95 -8.05
CA GLY A 228 3.72 -1.69 -7.15
C GLY A 228 3.69 -2.63 -5.93
N ASN A 229 4.85 -3.19 -5.58
CA ASN A 229 4.99 -4.06 -4.41
C ASN A 229 5.03 -3.21 -3.12
N PRO A 230 4.07 -3.33 -2.20
CA PRO A 230 4.07 -2.59 -0.95
C PRO A 230 5.14 -3.08 0.04
N PHE A 231 5.74 -4.24 -0.22
CA PHE A 231 6.76 -4.85 0.61
C PHE A 231 8.17 -4.61 0.06
N ARG A 232 9.10 -4.26 0.95
CA ARG A 232 10.55 -4.29 0.68
C ARG A 232 11.30 -4.93 1.84
N GLN A 233 12.37 -5.67 1.56
CA GLN A 233 13.29 -6.12 2.60
C GLN A 233 14.11 -4.94 3.14
N ILE A 234 14.40 -4.93 4.44
CA ILE A 234 15.25 -3.92 5.08
C ILE A 234 16.42 -4.59 5.82
N PRO A 235 17.61 -3.97 5.87
CA PRO A 235 18.77 -4.56 6.53
C PRO A 235 18.69 -4.47 8.05
N ASP A 236 18.06 -3.40 8.59
CA ASP A 236 17.96 -3.11 10.01
C ASP A 236 16.79 -2.15 10.32
N MET A 237 16.60 -1.87 11.61
CA MET A 237 15.53 -1.03 12.17
C MET A 237 15.95 0.43 12.41
N GLY A 238 17.16 0.85 12.02
CA GLY A 238 17.77 2.10 12.49
C GLY A 238 17.03 3.39 12.12
N SER A 239 16.15 3.33 11.11
CA SER A 239 15.29 4.45 10.69
C SER A 239 13.87 4.40 11.26
N TYR A 240 13.49 3.33 11.97
CA TYR A 240 12.13 3.12 12.48
C TYR A 240 12.03 3.47 13.96
N ILE A 241 10.89 4.02 14.34
CA ILE A 241 10.52 4.16 15.75
C ILE A 241 10.12 2.77 16.26
N PRO A 242 10.77 2.22 17.30
CA PRO A 242 10.41 0.93 17.86
C PRO A 242 8.98 0.93 18.38
N TRP A 243 8.21 -0.06 17.96
CA TRP A 243 6.80 -0.21 18.32
C TRP A 243 6.35 -1.64 18.01
N ALA A 244 6.16 -2.44 19.06
CA ALA A 244 5.91 -3.87 18.95
C ALA A 244 4.90 -4.32 20.01
N GLY A 245 4.10 -5.32 19.67
CA GLY A 245 3.12 -5.95 20.57
C GLY A 245 3.55 -7.29 21.14
N VAL A 246 4.61 -7.89 20.57
CA VAL A 246 5.20 -9.18 20.94
C VAL A 246 6.69 -9.18 20.68
#